data_AF-A0A7W7FQX2-F1
#
_entry.id   AF-A0A7W7FQX2-F1
#
_cell.length_a   1.000
_cell.length_b   1.000
_cell.length_c   1.000
_cell.angle_alpha   90.00
_cell.angle_beta   90.00
_cell.angle_gamma   90.00
#
_symmetry.space_group_name_H-M   'P 1'
#
loop_
_entity.id
_entity.type
_entity.pdbx_description
1 polymer ?
#
loop_
_entity_poly.entity_id
_entity_poly.type
_entity_poly.pdbx_seq_one_letter_code
_entity_poly.pdbx_strand_id
1 'polypeptide(L)'
;MSWLDDRLRRAERDGATAMQWNELGMALADQKRWPAAEDCFRRAIAAGGEHAHYNLGNVLRQRYLPGRDRDLLRAAVHSYRKAVVAGCLEAHQALGMALIELGQYTEEAREQLAVAARLGDRWAVMGQAQLAEADGEPGEQERLLRGLLADEDPVLADCARAELGIVLRFDTRAAEAETLLAEGAAGGQRHSAYQYALLLDEDWHAADRAEPAFRRAIDLGERQALLKLGRLLRRNHRARDAVAVFTEAATAGLSEAYAQLARAHRDLGERQEMFAALDLGMGLGDAETFFEAAEIAELDDRRTEAEQILWRAMAELVHPGDLAMARVQLADQLIDTGREPAGVELLRAGIAAGESEAVNSLGNYYSEHLGDSAAAEEIYRTAIAGGDDLARYNLAHLLWADGRLAEAETELLGLVTAGEPGAYRDLAELATARGLAAEAERYRSLIPRGRR
;
A
#
# COMPACT_ATOMS: atom_id res chain seq x y z
N MET A 1 24.90 14.01 -28.13
CA MET A 1 25.67 13.45 -27.00
C MET A 1 25.59 14.47 -25.88
N SER A 2 24.99 14.13 -24.73
CA SER A 2 24.76 15.12 -23.67
C SER A 2 26.10 15.58 -23.06
N TRP A 3 26.17 16.83 -22.61
CA TRP A 3 27.33 17.36 -21.89
C TRP A 3 27.71 16.50 -20.67
N LEU A 4 26.71 15.91 -20.00
CA LEU A 4 26.94 14.97 -18.90
C LEU A 4 27.55 13.63 -19.37
N ASP A 5 27.19 13.14 -20.55
CA ASP A 5 27.76 11.89 -21.08
C ASP A 5 29.24 12.09 -21.44
N ASP A 6 29.63 13.31 -21.84
CA ASP A 6 31.04 13.64 -22.05
C ASP A 6 31.82 13.77 -20.73
N ARG A 7 31.20 14.38 -19.70
CA ARG A 7 31.79 14.42 -18.36
C ARG A 7 31.96 13.04 -17.74
N LEU A 8 31.00 12.13 -17.91
CA LEU A 8 31.11 10.74 -17.47
C LEU A 8 32.32 10.05 -18.10
N ARG A 9 32.46 10.10 -19.43
CA ARG A 9 33.60 9.48 -20.11
C ARG A 9 34.95 10.07 -19.71
N ARG A 10 35.02 11.38 -19.48
CA ARG A 10 36.25 12.02 -18.99
C ARG A 10 36.58 11.59 -17.56
N ALA A 11 35.59 11.55 -16.67
CA ALA A 11 35.75 11.07 -15.31
C ALA A 11 36.26 9.62 -15.26
N GLU A 12 35.80 8.77 -16.19
CA GLU A 12 36.28 7.39 -16.35
C GLU A 12 37.70 7.31 -16.89
N ARG A 13 38.00 8.06 -17.96
CA ARG A 13 39.29 8.00 -18.63
C ARG A 13 40.40 8.64 -17.81
N ASP A 14 40.12 9.78 -17.19
CA ASP A 14 41.11 10.63 -16.55
C ASP A 14 41.22 10.35 -15.04
N GLY A 15 40.29 9.55 -14.49
CA GLY A 15 40.22 9.22 -13.07
C GLY A 15 39.66 10.38 -12.24
N ALA A 16 38.37 10.32 -11.90
CA ALA A 16 37.73 11.32 -11.06
C ALA A 16 37.91 11.07 -9.55
N THR A 17 38.02 12.15 -8.79
CA THR A 17 38.03 12.13 -7.32
C THR A 17 36.64 11.82 -6.76
N ALA A 18 36.58 11.47 -5.47
CA ALA A 18 35.32 11.26 -4.77
C ALA A 18 34.35 12.46 -4.90
N MET A 19 34.86 13.69 -4.79
CA MET A 19 34.07 14.92 -4.94
C MET A 19 33.52 15.07 -6.36
N GLN A 20 34.34 14.82 -7.37
CA GLN A 20 33.92 14.91 -8.78
C GLN A 20 32.84 13.88 -9.13
N TRP A 21 32.97 12.66 -8.61
CA TRP A 21 31.93 11.63 -8.75
C TRP A 21 30.63 12.03 -8.03
N ASN A 22 30.73 12.61 -6.82
CA ASN A 22 29.55 13.07 -6.09
C ASN A 22 28.82 14.21 -6.82
N GLU A 23 29.54 15.22 -7.32
CA GLU A 23 28.95 16.32 -8.11
C GLU A 23 28.28 15.82 -9.40
N LEU A 24 28.91 14.87 -10.09
CA LEU A 24 28.33 14.28 -11.29
C LEU A 24 27.07 13.49 -10.98
N GLY A 25 27.06 12.75 -9.87
CA GLY A 25 25.88 12.05 -9.35
C GLY A 25 24.72 13.00 -9.06
N MET A 26 24.98 14.13 -8.40
CA MET A 26 23.94 15.15 -8.12
C MET A 26 23.36 15.71 -9.42
N ALA A 27 24.22 16.09 -10.39
CA ALA A 27 23.75 16.61 -11.67
C ALA A 27 22.93 15.59 -12.49
N LEU A 28 23.22 14.30 -12.35
CA LEU A 28 22.42 13.22 -12.96
C LEU A 28 21.09 13.00 -12.22
N ALA A 29 21.11 13.11 -10.89
CA ALA A 29 19.91 13.03 -10.06
C ALA A 29 18.93 14.17 -10.37
N ASP A 30 19.42 15.39 -10.60
CA ASP A 30 18.60 16.54 -11.04
C ASP A 30 17.89 16.28 -12.38
N GLN A 31 18.52 15.48 -13.26
CA GLN A 31 17.91 15.03 -14.52
C GLN A 31 17.08 13.75 -14.37
N LYS A 32 16.85 13.28 -13.14
CA LYS A 32 16.14 12.04 -12.82
C LYS A 32 16.77 10.80 -13.49
N ARG A 33 18.06 10.86 -13.83
CA ARG A 33 18.83 9.73 -14.40
C ARG A 33 19.32 8.83 -13.27
N TRP A 34 18.38 8.24 -12.53
CA TRP A 34 18.64 7.57 -11.25
C TRP A 34 19.71 6.46 -11.33
N PRO A 35 19.70 5.54 -12.32
CA PRO A 35 20.72 4.48 -12.38
C PRO A 35 22.14 5.03 -12.59
N ALA A 36 22.28 6.10 -13.39
CA ALA A 36 23.58 6.72 -13.64
C ALA A 36 24.08 7.54 -12.43
N ALA A 37 23.16 8.23 -11.74
CA ALA A 37 23.47 8.94 -10.52
C ALA A 37 23.95 7.99 -9.42
N GLU A 38 23.28 6.85 -9.28
CA GLU A 38 23.64 5.79 -8.34
C GLU A 38 25.05 5.23 -8.58
N ASP A 39 25.41 4.94 -9.83
CA ASP A 39 26.75 4.49 -10.20
C ASP A 39 27.81 5.53 -9.79
N CYS A 40 27.54 6.82 -10.06
CA CYS A 40 28.44 7.90 -9.65
C CYS A 40 28.62 7.97 -8.13
N PHE A 41 27.55 7.87 -7.35
CA PHE A 41 27.67 7.89 -5.88
C PHE A 41 28.40 6.67 -5.33
N ARG A 42 28.20 5.48 -5.90
CA ARG A 42 28.98 4.29 -5.52
C ARG A 42 30.47 4.47 -5.81
N ARG A 43 30.82 5.07 -6.95
CA ARG A 43 32.22 5.40 -7.28
C ARG A 43 32.80 6.47 -6.37
N ALA A 44 32.01 7.47 -5.97
CA ALA A 44 32.43 8.46 -4.99
C ALA A 44 32.79 7.82 -3.65
N ILE A 45 31.97 6.88 -3.17
CA ILE A 45 32.22 6.10 -1.95
C ILE A 45 33.47 5.23 -2.09
N ALA A 46 33.62 4.53 -3.22
CA ALA A 46 34.80 3.71 -3.50
C ALA A 46 36.11 4.53 -3.56
N ALA A 47 36.01 5.80 -3.95
CA ALA A 47 37.13 6.75 -3.92
C ALA A 47 37.34 7.42 -2.55
N GLY A 48 36.65 6.97 -1.49
CA GLY A 48 36.79 7.44 -0.11
C GLY A 48 35.88 8.60 0.29
N GLY A 49 34.89 8.96 -0.54
CA GLY A 49 33.93 10.03 -0.23
C GLY A 49 32.75 9.54 0.61
N GLU A 50 32.90 9.47 1.92
CA GLU A 50 31.85 8.97 2.82
C GLU A 50 30.56 9.84 2.78
N HIS A 51 30.67 11.13 2.50
CA HIS A 51 29.52 12.03 2.37
C HIS A 51 28.56 11.65 1.21
N ALA A 52 29.04 10.89 0.22
CA ALA A 52 28.19 10.43 -0.90
C ALA A 52 27.14 9.40 -0.47
N HIS A 53 27.25 8.81 0.73
CA HIS A 53 26.27 7.87 1.26
C HIS A 53 24.86 8.47 1.41
N TYR A 54 24.75 9.74 1.80
CA TYR A 54 23.45 10.41 1.91
C TYR A 54 22.76 10.53 0.54
N ASN A 55 23.52 10.98 -0.46
CA ASN A 55 23.01 11.12 -1.83
C ASN A 55 22.68 9.78 -2.48
N LEU A 56 23.49 8.74 -2.21
CA LEU A 56 23.20 7.38 -2.64
C LEU A 56 21.86 6.90 -2.04
N GLY A 57 21.64 7.12 -0.74
CA GLY A 57 20.38 6.79 -0.07
C GLY A 57 19.18 7.48 -0.75
N ASN A 58 19.30 8.78 -1.04
CA ASN A 58 18.24 9.54 -1.72
C ASN A 58 17.92 8.98 -3.11
N VAL A 59 18.92 8.65 -3.92
CA VAL A 59 18.70 8.06 -5.25
C VAL A 59 18.05 6.67 -5.15
N LEU A 60 18.51 5.83 -4.23
CA LEU A 60 17.92 4.51 -4.01
C LEU A 60 16.45 4.62 -3.59
N ARG A 61 16.12 5.56 -2.69
CA ARG A 61 14.73 5.84 -2.30
C ARG A 61 13.88 6.38 -3.45
N GLN A 62 14.43 7.23 -4.33
CA GLN A 62 13.73 7.67 -5.55
C GLN A 62 13.44 6.53 -6.53
N ARG A 63 14.35 5.56 -6.64
CA ARG A 63 14.13 4.36 -7.46
C ARG A 63 13.16 3.37 -6.84
N TYR A 64 13.04 3.37 -5.51
CA TYR A 64 12.03 2.59 -4.79
C TYR A 64 10.60 3.08 -5.10
N LEU A 65 10.35 4.39 -5.22
CA LEU A 65 8.99 4.94 -5.32
C LEU A 65 8.10 4.35 -6.44
N PRO A 66 8.58 4.12 -7.69
CA PRO A 66 7.72 3.59 -8.75
C PRO A 66 7.40 2.10 -8.63
N GLY A 67 8.33 1.29 -8.15
CA GLY A 67 8.20 -0.18 -8.12
C GLY A 67 8.02 -0.77 -6.72
N ARG A 68 8.09 0.07 -5.68
CA ARG A 68 8.06 -0.31 -4.25
C ARG A 68 9.03 -1.45 -3.89
N ASP A 69 10.16 -1.54 -4.60
CA ASP A 69 11.20 -2.53 -4.37
C ASP A 69 11.87 -2.33 -3.00
N ARG A 70 11.52 -3.19 -2.03
CA ARG A 70 12.00 -3.09 -0.65
C ARG A 70 13.51 -3.31 -0.54
N ASP A 71 14.16 -3.97 -1.49
CA ASP A 71 15.62 -4.13 -1.47
C ASP A 71 16.34 -2.80 -1.72
N LEU A 72 15.82 -1.98 -2.64
CA LEU A 72 16.32 -0.62 -2.85
C LEU A 72 16.14 0.23 -1.59
N LEU A 73 15.00 0.12 -0.92
CA LEU A 73 14.76 0.87 0.32
C LEU A 73 15.64 0.37 1.48
N ARG A 74 15.88 -0.94 1.62
CA ARG A 74 16.87 -1.50 2.58
C ARG A 74 18.29 -1.01 2.29
N ALA A 75 18.67 -0.94 1.01
CA ALA A 75 19.96 -0.40 0.60
C ALA A 75 20.07 1.11 0.88
N ALA A 76 18.97 1.86 0.75
CA ALA A 76 18.89 3.26 1.12
C ALA A 76 19.12 3.44 2.63
N VAL A 77 18.42 2.68 3.47
CA VAL A 77 18.62 2.64 4.94
C VAL A 77 20.06 2.34 5.31
N HIS A 78 20.69 1.34 4.66
CA HIS A 78 22.10 1.05 4.89
C HIS A 78 23.00 2.25 4.57
N SER A 79 22.73 2.93 3.45
CA SER A 79 23.49 4.11 3.04
C SER A 79 23.27 5.28 4.00
N TYR A 80 22.04 5.53 4.45
CA TYR A 80 21.78 6.58 5.43
C TYR A 80 22.44 6.31 6.78
N ARG A 81 22.46 5.06 7.27
CA ARG A 81 23.22 4.68 8.49
C ARG A 81 24.70 5.02 8.35
N LYS A 82 25.30 4.74 7.20
CA LYS A 82 26.70 5.13 6.92
C LYS A 82 26.88 6.65 6.90
N ALA A 83 25.94 7.38 6.33
CA ALA A 83 25.98 8.84 6.31
C ALA A 83 25.86 9.46 7.71
N VAL A 84 25.03 8.90 8.59
CA VAL A 84 24.93 9.31 10.00
C VAL A 84 26.26 9.07 10.73
N VAL A 85 26.89 7.91 10.55
CA VAL A 85 28.21 7.62 11.13
C VAL A 85 29.29 8.59 10.61
N ALA A 86 29.19 9.01 9.35
CA ALA A 86 30.06 10.03 8.75
C ALA A 86 29.71 11.48 9.17
N GLY A 87 28.72 11.68 10.06
CA GLY A 87 28.34 12.98 10.61
C GLY A 87 27.42 13.83 9.72
N CYS A 88 26.75 13.24 8.72
CA CYS A 88 25.74 13.95 7.92
C CYS A 88 24.45 14.13 8.74
N LEU A 89 24.13 15.37 9.09
CA LEU A 89 23.00 15.69 9.95
C LEU A 89 21.66 15.45 9.24
N GLU A 90 21.59 15.72 7.94
CA GLU A 90 20.43 15.52 7.08
C GLU A 90 20.07 14.04 6.93
N ALA A 91 21.02 13.13 7.18
CA ALA A 91 20.79 11.70 7.10
C ALA A 91 19.90 11.18 8.24
N HIS A 92 19.81 11.90 9.37
CA HIS A 92 18.95 11.48 10.49
C HIS A 92 17.46 11.45 10.08
N GLN A 93 16.95 12.51 9.46
CA GLN A 93 15.57 12.56 9.00
C GLN A 93 15.32 11.51 7.91
N ALA A 94 16.21 11.42 6.92
CA ALA A 94 16.06 10.48 5.81
C ALA A 94 16.10 9.01 6.26
N LEU A 95 16.96 8.68 7.23
CA LEU A 95 17.03 7.35 7.84
C LEU A 95 15.73 7.01 8.58
N GLY A 96 15.28 7.92 9.44
CA GLY A 96 14.05 7.73 10.21
C GLY A 96 12.82 7.49 9.33
N MET A 97 12.64 8.32 8.30
CA MET A 97 11.53 8.16 7.35
C MET A 97 11.66 6.87 6.52
N ALA A 98 12.86 6.52 6.07
CA ALA A 98 13.06 5.28 5.30
C ALA A 98 12.79 4.01 6.12
N LEU A 99 13.07 4.05 7.44
CA LEU A 99 12.71 2.97 8.36
C LEU A 99 11.18 2.86 8.53
N ILE A 100 10.48 3.98 8.70
CA ILE A 100 9.00 4.02 8.72
C ILE A 100 8.42 3.46 7.42
N GLU A 101 8.95 3.86 6.26
CA GLU A 101 8.51 3.36 4.95
C GLU A 101 8.75 1.85 4.77
N LEU A 102 9.74 1.28 5.46
CA LEU A 102 9.94 -0.16 5.53
C LEU A 102 9.00 -0.86 6.51
N GLY A 103 8.12 -0.14 7.21
CA GLY A 103 7.30 -0.65 8.32
C GLY A 103 8.13 -0.97 9.57
N GLN A 104 9.35 -0.42 9.68
CA GLN A 104 10.27 -0.67 10.78
C GLN A 104 10.18 0.46 11.81
N TYR A 105 9.16 0.42 12.66
CA TYR A 105 8.92 1.38 13.76
C TYR A 105 9.83 1.11 14.98
N THR A 106 11.13 1.11 14.73
CA THR A 106 12.17 0.73 15.69
C THR A 106 12.61 1.91 16.58
N GLU A 107 13.27 1.60 17.70
CA GLU A 107 13.94 2.62 18.53
C GLU A 107 14.96 3.45 17.74
N GLU A 108 15.61 2.84 16.75
CA GLU A 108 16.48 3.58 15.84
C GLU A 108 15.70 4.66 15.08
N ALA A 109 14.56 4.33 14.48
CA ALA A 109 13.72 5.31 13.77
C ALA A 109 13.31 6.48 14.68
N ARG A 110 12.87 6.16 15.91
CA ARG A 110 12.54 7.15 16.95
C ARG A 110 13.73 8.05 17.27
N GLU A 111 14.90 7.46 17.53
CA GLU A 111 16.12 8.19 17.87
C GLU A 111 16.54 9.12 16.74
N GLN A 112 16.58 8.63 15.50
CA GLN A 112 17.00 9.44 14.36
C GLN A 112 16.07 10.63 14.12
N LEU A 113 14.75 10.42 14.19
CA LEU A 113 13.79 11.53 14.05
C LEU A 113 13.85 12.49 15.22
N ALA A 114 14.08 12.02 16.44
CA ALA A 114 14.28 12.88 17.62
C ALA A 114 15.57 13.71 17.53
N VAL A 115 16.64 13.18 16.92
CA VAL A 115 17.85 13.97 16.62
C VAL A 115 17.55 15.03 15.57
N ALA A 116 16.95 14.66 14.44
CA ALA A 116 16.63 15.59 13.36
C ALA A 116 15.68 16.72 13.81
N ALA A 117 14.63 16.38 14.58
CA ALA A 117 13.70 17.38 15.12
C ALA A 117 14.40 18.36 16.08
N ARG A 118 15.34 17.89 16.91
CA ARG A 118 16.16 18.78 17.78
C ARG A 118 17.10 19.69 16.99
N LEU A 119 17.49 19.26 15.79
CA LEU A 119 18.27 20.09 14.85
C LEU A 119 17.39 21.08 14.07
N GLY A 120 16.07 21.07 14.29
CA GLY A 120 15.12 21.98 13.66
C GLY A 120 14.47 21.43 12.38
N ASP A 121 14.69 20.15 12.05
CA ASP A 121 14.02 19.53 10.90
C ASP A 121 12.54 19.26 11.22
N ARG A 122 11.66 19.99 10.55
CA ARG A 122 10.20 19.91 10.74
C ARG A 122 9.58 18.71 10.02
N TRP A 123 10.22 18.18 8.97
CA TRP A 123 9.83 16.90 8.36
C TRP A 123 10.09 15.73 9.29
N ALA A 124 11.05 15.83 10.22
CA ALA A 124 11.24 14.81 11.25
C ALA A 124 10.06 14.76 12.24
N VAL A 125 9.41 15.89 12.53
CA VAL A 125 8.20 15.96 13.37
C VAL A 125 7.02 15.26 12.69
N MET A 126 6.91 15.33 11.36
CA MET A 126 5.95 14.52 10.60
C MET A 126 6.19 13.02 10.79
N GLY A 127 7.46 12.58 10.69
CA GLY A 127 7.83 11.20 10.98
C GLY A 127 7.52 10.77 12.42
N GLN A 128 7.68 11.67 13.40
CA GLN A 128 7.28 11.41 14.79
C GLN A 128 5.76 11.24 14.91
N ALA A 129 4.95 11.97 14.15
CA ALA A 129 3.50 11.78 14.13
C ALA A 129 3.12 10.41 13.55
N GLN A 130 3.82 9.93 12.51
CA GLN A 130 3.63 8.58 11.96
C GLN A 130 4.05 7.47 12.95
N LEU A 131 5.07 7.72 13.76
CA LEU A 131 5.44 6.80 14.84
C LEU A 131 4.39 6.78 15.95
N ALA A 132 3.86 7.94 16.35
CA ALA A 132 2.77 8.02 17.32
C ALA A 132 1.51 7.30 16.83
N GLU A 133 1.23 7.33 15.52
CA GLU A 133 0.18 6.52 14.91
C GLU A 133 0.43 5.02 15.09
N ALA A 134 1.63 4.56 14.72
CA ALA A 134 2.03 3.16 14.83
C ALA A 134 2.04 2.66 16.28
N ASP A 135 2.35 3.56 17.24
CA ASP A 135 2.35 3.28 18.68
C ASP A 135 0.92 3.31 19.28
N GLY A 136 -0.10 3.68 18.48
CA GLY A 136 -1.49 3.78 18.95
C GLY A 136 -1.72 4.96 19.90
N GLU A 137 -0.97 6.05 19.72
CA GLU A 137 -1.01 7.27 20.52
C GLU A 137 -1.65 8.45 19.75
N PRO A 138 -2.97 8.41 19.46
CA PRO A 138 -3.63 9.41 18.60
C PRO A 138 -3.57 10.84 19.17
N GLY A 139 -3.50 10.99 20.50
CA GLY A 139 -3.36 12.29 21.13
C GLY A 139 -2.00 12.95 20.88
N GLU A 140 -0.93 12.15 20.84
CA GLU A 140 0.42 12.64 20.53
C GLU A 140 0.54 12.93 19.02
N GLN A 141 0.01 12.04 18.18
CA GLN A 141 -0.10 12.26 16.74
C GLN A 141 -0.82 13.59 16.44
N GLU A 142 -2.01 13.82 17.02
CA GLU A 142 -2.75 15.08 16.84
C GLU A 142 -1.93 16.30 17.31
N ARG A 143 -1.29 16.21 18.49
CA ARG A 143 -0.48 17.30 19.03
C ARG A 143 0.66 17.70 18.09
N LEU A 144 1.38 16.71 17.55
CA LEU A 144 2.48 16.91 16.60
C LEU A 144 1.97 17.54 15.30
N LEU A 145 0.90 16.99 14.70
CA LEU A 145 0.32 17.49 13.45
C LEU A 145 -0.21 18.92 13.59
N ARG A 146 -0.89 19.25 14.70
CA ARG A 146 -1.32 20.64 14.97
C ARG A 146 -0.15 21.62 15.02
N GLY A 147 0.99 21.18 15.56
CA GLY A 147 2.22 21.96 15.58
C GLY A 147 2.82 22.22 14.19
N LEU A 148 2.40 21.49 13.16
CA LEU A 148 2.86 21.62 11.77
C LEU A 148 1.92 22.47 10.89
N LEU A 149 0.70 22.79 11.33
CA LEU A 149 -0.30 23.48 10.48
C LEU A 149 0.09 24.90 10.04
N ALA A 150 0.95 25.56 10.82
CA ALA A 150 1.45 26.91 10.60
C ALA A 150 2.92 26.93 10.16
N ASP A 151 3.43 25.82 9.61
CA ASP A 151 4.79 25.74 9.10
C ASP A 151 5.03 26.72 7.93
N GLU A 152 6.27 27.17 7.78
CA GLU A 152 6.68 28.01 6.65
C GLU A 152 6.74 27.23 5.34
N ASP A 153 7.00 25.92 5.38
CA ASP A 153 6.91 25.02 4.24
C ASP A 153 5.43 24.67 3.96
N PRO A 154 4.83 25.20 2.88
CA PRO A 154 3.42 24.98 2.58
C PRO A 154 3.12 23.52 2.21
N VAL A 155 4.11 22.76 1.74
CA VAL A 155 3.93 21.33 1.43
C VAL A 155 3.82 20.53 2.72
N LEU A 156 4.70 20.79 3.68
CA LEU A 156 4.65 20.16 5.00
C LEU A 156 3.35 20.52 5.73
N ALA A 157 2.94 21.80 5.69
CA ALA A 157 1.69 22.25 6.30
C ALA A 157 0.44 21.62 5.65
N ASP A 158 0.43 21.39 4.32
CA ASP A 158 -0.63 20.65 3.63
C ASP A 158 -0.65 19.19 4.05
N CYS A 159 0.50 18.50 4.04
CA CYS A 159 0.59 17.11 4.51
C CYS A 159 0.06 16.99 5.94
N ALA A 160 0.47 17.88 6.85
CA ALA A 160 0.03 17.82 8.24
C ALA A 160 -1.47 18.05 8.40
N ARG A 161 -2.04 18.95 7.59
CA ARG A 161 -3.47 19.22 7.57
C ARG A 161 -4.27 18.02 7.03
N ALA A 162 -3.77 17.40 5.96
CA ALA A 162 -4.37 16.21 5.37
C ALA A 162 -4.38 15.04 6.37
N GLU A 163 -3.24 14.75 7.01
CA GLU A 163 -3.12 13.69 8.02
C GLU A 163 -3.98 13.99 9.25
N LEU A 164 -3.97 15.23 9.74
CA LEU A 164 -4.82 15.60 10.88
C LEU A 164 -6.31 15.44 10.55
N GLY A 165 -6.72 15.76 9.32
CA GLY A 165 -8.08 15.50 8.85
C GLY A 165 -8.46 14.02 8.92
N ILE A 166 -7.54 13.11 8.57
CA ILE A 166 -7.73 11.66 8.69
C ILE A 166 -7.90 11.24 10.15
N VAL A 167 -7.01 11.72 11.04
CA VAL A 167 -7.08 11.44 12.48
C VAL A 167 -8.42 11.88 13.06
N LEU A 168 -8.83 13.13 12.81
CA LEU A 168 -10.09 13.70 13.30
C LEU A 168 -11.32 12.96 12.76
N ARG A 169 -11.30 12.57 11.48
CA ARG A 169 -12.36 11.77 10.86
C ARG A 169 -12.55 10.45 11.60
N PHE A 170 -11.46 9.76 11.93
CA PHE A 170 -11.53 8.45 12.58
C PHE A 170 -11.84 8.54 14.08
N ASP A 171 -11.51 9.65 14.74
CA ASP A 171 -11.88 10.02 16.11
C ASP A 171 -13.31 10.56 16.25
N THR A 172 -14.20 10.29 15.28
CA THR A 172 -15.62 10.73 15.28
C THR A 172 -15.83 12.26 15.30
N ARG A 173 -14.79 13.04 14.98
CA ARG A 173 -14.82 14.52 14.89
C ARG A 173 -14.90 14.98 13.44
N ALA A 174 -15.80 14.37 12.66
CA ALA A 174 -15.92 14.61 11.22
C ALA A 174 -16.17 16.08 10.85
N ALA A 175 -16.94 16.82 11.64
CA ALA A 175 -17.19 18.25 11.37
C ALA A 175 -15.93 19.12 11.50
N GLU A 176 -15.04 18.76 12.44
CA GLU A 176 -13.77 19.45 12.61
C GLU A 176 -12.80 19.08 11.47
N ALA A 177 -12.74 17.79 11.13
CA ALA A 177 -11.98 17.31 9.97
C ALA A 177 -12.42 18.03 8.69
N GLU A 178 -13.72 18.15 8.45
CA GLU A 178 -14.29 18.81 7.29
C GLU A 178 -13.89 20.29 7.22
N THR A 179 -14.04 21.02 8.33
CA THR A 179 -13.66 22.44 8.39
C THR A 179 -12.17 22.61 8.06
N LEU A 180 -11.32 21.83 8.72
CA LEU A 180 -9.87 21.87 8.54
C LEU A 180 -9.47 21.58 7.08
N LEU A 181 -10.00 20.50 6.50
CA LEU A 181 -9.68 20.07 5.14
C LEU A 181 -10.25 21.03 4.08
N ALA A 182 -11.45 21.57 4.31
CA ALA A 182 -12.06 22.58 3.43
C ALA A 182 -11.23 23.87 3.38
N GLU A 183 -10.70 24.33 4.51
CA GLU A 183 -9.79 25.47 4.57
C GLU A 183 -8.52 25.23 3.73
N GLY A 184 -7.90 24.05 3.87
CA GLY A 184 -6.76 23.66 3.04
C GLY A 184 -7.09 23.66 1.54
N ALA A 185 -8.21 23.05 1.17
CA ALA A 185 -8.68 22.99 -0.21
C ALA A 185 -8.93 24.39 -0.82
N ALA A 186 -9.52 25.29 -0.04
CA ALA A 186 -9.72 26.69 -0.42
C ALA A 186 -8.37 27.43 -0.56
N GLY A 187 -7.41 27.14 0.31
CA GLY A 187 -6.03 27.65 0.28
C GLY A 187 -5.15 27.09 -0.84
N GLY A 188 -5.66 26.18 -1.68
CA GLY A 188 -4.92 25.58 -2.79
C GLY A 188 -4.00 24.42 -2.37
N GLN A 189 -4.23 23.83 -1.21
CA GLN A 189 -3.47 22.72 -0.69
C GLN A 189 -4.01 21.40 -1.27
N ARG A 190 -3.17 20.73 -2.08
CA ARG A 190 -3.58 19.62 -2.94
C ARG A 190 -4.02 18.39 -2.14
N HIS A 191 -3.24 17.97 -1.13
CA HIS A 191 -3.55 16.77 -0.36
C HIS A 191 -4.79 16.99 0.51
N SER A 192 -4.91 18.18 1.12
CA SER A 192 -6.09 18.59 1.87
C SER A 192 -7.36 18.59 1.00
N ALA A 193 -7.28 19.08 -0.24
CA ALA A 193 -8.40 19.04 -1.17
C ALA A 193 -8.85 17.62 -1.51
N TYR A 194 -7.90 16.69 -1.67
CA TYR A 194 -8.20 15.30 -1.93
C TYR A 194 -8.86 14.62 -0.71
N GLN A 195 -8.30 14.80 0.48
CA GLN A 195 -8.87 14.24 1.70
C GLN A 195 -10.25 14.85 2.02
N TYR A 196 -10.45 16.14 1.75
CA TYR A 196 -11.76 16.77 1.84
C TYR A 196 -12.78 16.09 0.94
N ALA A 197 -12.42 15.83 -0.32
CA ALA A 197 -13.31 15.17 -1.27
C ALA A 197 -13.63 13.71 -0.86
N LEU A 198 -12.64 12.97 -0.35
CA LEU A 198 -12.86 11.62 0.19
C LEU A 198 -13.80 11.62 1.40
N LEU A 199 -13.62 12.57 2.33
CA LEU A 199 -14.50 12.72 3.49
C LEU A 199 -15.97 12.95 3.08
N LEU A 200 -16.19 13.79 2.06
CA LEU A 200 -17.54 14.06 1.54
C LEU A 200 -18.13 12.86 0.77
N ASP A 201 -17.31 12.07 0.09
CA ASP A 201 -17.76 10.87 -0.65
C ASP A 201 -18.24 9.76 0.30
N GLU A 202 -17.66 9.69 1.50
CA GLU A 202 -18.06 8.74 2.55
C GLU A 202 -19.39 9.12 3.21
N ASP A 203 -19.73 10.41 3.27
CA ASP A 203 -21.02 10.86 3.78
C ASP A 203 -22.07 10.88 2.66
N TRP A 204 -23.00 9.93 2.74
CA TRP A 204 -24.11 9.83 1.79
C TRP A 204 -24.94 11.12 1.70
N HIS A 205 -25.01 11.93 2.76
CA HIS A 205 -25.74 13.21 2.76
C HIS A 205 -24.97 14.35 2.08
N ALA A 206 -23.67 14.16 1.81
CA ALA A 206 -22.78 15.15 1.21
C ALA A 206 -22.41 14.84 -0.25
N ALA A 207 -23.08 13.88 -0.89
CA ALA A 207 -22.79 13.43 -2.26
C ALA A 207 -22.75 14.59 -3.29
N ASP A 208 -23.63 15.58 -3.15
CA ASP A 208 -23.68 16.75 -4.04
C ASP A 208 -22.44 17.66 -3.93
N ARG A 209 -21.73 17.60 -2.79
CA ARG A 209 -20.51 18.37 -2.52
C ARG A 209 -19.23 17.60 -2.84
N ALA A 210 -19.28 16.27 -2.90
CA ALA A 210 -18.11 15.43 -3.18
C ALA A 210 -17.57 15.66 -4.60
N GLU A 211 -18.44 15.73 -5.61
CA GLU A 211 -18.03 15.98 -7.00
C GLU A 211 -17.28 17.31 -7.20
N PRO A 212 -17.79 18.48 -6.77
CA PRO A 212 -17.04 19.73 -6.88
C PRO A 212 -15.74 19.72 -6.05
N ALA A 213 -15.70 19.00 -4.93
CA ALA A 213 -14.46 18.84 -4.15
C ALA A 213 -13.41 18.00 -4.89
N PHE A 214 -13.80 16.89 -5.54
CA PHE A 214 -12.88 16.12 -6.38
C PHE A 214 -12.37 16.93 -7.58
N ARG A 215 -13.24 17.69 -8.25
CA ARG A 215 -12.81 18.59 -9.33
C ARG A 215 -11.79 19.62 -8.83
N ARG A 216 -12.00 20.19 -7.66
CA ARG A 216 -11.02 21.09 -7.03
C ARG A 216 -9.69 20.40 -6.77
N ALA A 217 -9.68 19.16 -6.29
CA ALA A 217 -8.44 18.40 -6.10
C ALA A 217 -7.72 18.15 -7.43
N ILE A 218 -8.44 17.83 -8.51
CA ILE A 218 -7.91 17.67 -9.87
C ILE A 218 -7.29 18.98 -10.38
N ASP A 219 -7.97 20.12 -10.20
CA ASP A 219 -7.45 21.44 -10.57
C ASP A 219 -6.15 21.80 -9.84
N LEU A 220 -5.96 21.28 -8.62
CA LEU A 220 -4.74 21.42 -7.82
C LEU A 220 -3.67 20.37 -8.17
N GLY A 221 -3.93 19.53 -9.18
CA GLY A 221 -2.98 18.55 -9.71
C GLY A 221 -3.01 17.19 -9.01
N GLU A 222 -4.06 16.88 -8.24
CA GLU A 222 -4.24 15.54 -7.66
C GLU A 222 -4.82 14.58 -8.70
N ARG A 223 -3.96 13.80 -9.34
CA ARG A 223 -4.40 12.90 -10.43
C ARG A 223 -5.22 11.72 -9.90
N GLN A 224 -4.95 11.25 -8.69
CA GLN A 224 -5.70 10.13 -8.09
C GLN A 224 -7.18 10.47 -7.84
N ALA A 225 -7.50 11.77 -7.74
CA ALA A 225 -8.87 12.25 -7.65
C ALA A 225 -9.70 11.92 -8.90
N LEU A 226 -9.09 11.74 -10.08
CA LEU A 226 -9.81 11.33 -11.30
C LEU A 226 -10.44 9.95 -11.14
N LEU A 227 -9.71 8.98 -10.60
CA LEU A 227 -10.24 7.61 -10.39
C LEU A 227 -11.38 7.61 -9.37
N LYS A 228 -11.28 8.41 -8.31
CA LYS A 228 -12.34 8.54 -7.29
C LYS A 228 -13.57 9.26 -7.85
N LEU A 229 -13.38 10.36 -8.57
CA LEU A 229 -14.47 11.09 -9.22
C LEU A 229 -15.21 10.24 -10.25
N GLY A 230 -14.48 9.51 -11.12
CA GLY A 230 -15.11 8.63 -12.10
C GLY A 230 -15.95 7.54 -11.43
N ARG A 231 -15.48 6.96 -10.32
CA ARG A 231 -16.26 5.96 -9.55
C ARG A 231 -17.51 6.57 -8.91
N LEU A 232 -17.40 7.78 -8.34
CA LEU A 232 -18.54 8.53 -7.80
C LEU A 232 -19.60 8.77 -8.89
N LEU A 233 -19.18 9.25 -10.06
CA LEU A 233 -20.08 9.50 -11.19
C LEU A 233 -20.77 8.22 -11.67
N ARG A 234 -20.03 7.12 -11.79
CA ARG A 234 -20.58 5.81 -12.19
C ARG A 234 -21.60 5.29 -11.18
N ARG A 235 -21.29 5.35 -9.87
CA ARG A 235 -22.20 4.96 -8.78
C ARG A 235 -23.50 5.80 -8.79
N ASN A 236 -23.41 7.05 -9.21
CA ASN A 236 -24.55 7.96 -9.37
C ASN A 236 -25.23 7.84 -10.74
N HIS A 237 -25.05 6.71 -11.45
CA HIS A 237 -25.64 6.41 -12.75
C HIS A 237 -25.28 7.39 -13.88
N ARG A 238 -24.16 8.10 -13.74
CA ARG A 238 -23.61 9.02 -14.75
C ARG A 238 -22.44 8.40 -15.48
N ALA A 239 -22.64 7.20 -16.02
CA ALA A 239 -21.59 6.41 -16.67
C ALA A 239 -20.89 7.14 -17.82
N ARG A 240 -21.62 7.97 -18.60
CA ARG A 240 -21.02 8.75 -19.70
C ARG A 240 -20.05 9.84 -19.20
N ASP A 241 -20.35 10.48 -18.08
CA ASP A 241 -19.45 11.44 -17.44
C ASP A 241 -18.24 10.71 -16.82
N ALA A 242 -18.49 9.52 -16.24
CA ALA A 242 -17.42 8.68 -15.71
C ALA A 242 -16.43 8.25 -16.80
N VAL A 243 -16.91 7.87 -18.00
CA VAL A 243 -16.04 7.57 -19.15
C VAL A 243 -15.13 8.75 -19.49
N ALA A 244 -15.65 9.99 -19.52
CA ALA A 244 -14.84 11.17 -19.79
C ALA A 244 -13.72 11.36 -18.74
N VAL A 245 -14.06 11.22 -17.45
CA VAL A 245 -13.10 11.37 -16.34
C VAL A 245 -12.06 10.23 -16.33
N PHE A 246 -12.48 8.98 -16.57
CA PHE A 246 -11.52 7.88 -16.64
C PHE A 246 -10.64 7.93 -17.90
N THR A 247 -11.14 8.49 -19.01
CA THR A 247 -10.31 8.75 -20.20
C THR A 247 -9.23 9.78 -19.91
N GLU A 248 -9.57 10.82 -19.13
CA GLU A 248 -8.59 11.79 -18.63
C GLU A 248 -7.55 11.12 -17.71
N ALA A 249 -7.98 10.24 -16.80
CA ALA A 249 -7.09 9.45 -15.93
C ALA A 249 -6.11 8.59 -16.74
N ALA A 250 -6.61 7.87 -17.75
CA ALA A 250 -5.80 7.05 -18.65
C ALA A 250 -4.79 7.90 -19.43
N THR A 251 -5.23 9.06 -19.94
CA THR A 251 -4.36 10.03 -20.63
C THR A 251 -3.27 10.59 -19.72
N ALA A 252 -3.57 10.72 -18.42
CA ALA A 252 -2.62 11.14 -17.38
C ALA A 252 -1.65 10.02 -16.95
N GLY A 253 -1.77 8.83 -17.53
CA GLY A 253 -0.90 7.68 -17.29
C GLY A 253 -1.30 6.81 -16.10
N LEU A 254 -2.54 6.91 -15.62
CA LEU A 254 -3.08 6.03 -14.57
C LEU A 254 -3.62 4.76 -15.23
N SER A 255 -2.86 3.67 -15.18
CA SER A 255 -3.25 2.38 -15.79
C SER A 255 -4.50 1.80 -15.14
N GLU A 256 -4.73 2.09 -13.86
CA GLU A 256 -5.90 1.64 -13.09
C GLU A 256 -7.23 2.22 -13.64
N ALA A 257 -7.15 3.21 -14.55
CA ALA A 257 -8.33 3.77 -15.21
C ALA A 257 -8.98 2.78 -16.19
N TYR A 258 -8.25 1.82 -16.76
CA TYR A 258 -8.74 0.96 -17.84
C TYR A 258 -9.80 -0.04 -17.37
N ALA A 259 -9.60 -0.68 -16.22
CA ALA A 259 -10.63 -1.52 -15.60
C ALA A 259 -11.92 -0.71 -15.33
N GLN A 260 -11.77 0.53 -14.86
CA GLN A 260 -12.91 1.40 -14.58
C GLN A 260 -13.60 1.91 -15.86
N LEU A 261 -12.84 2.16 -16.94
CA LEU A 261 -13.38 2.47 -18.27
C LEU A 261 -14.20 1.30 -18.81
N ALA A 262 -13.68 0.08 -18.72
CA ALA A 262 -14.39 -1.11 -19.15
C ALA A 262 -15.75 -1.25 -18.41
N ARG A 263 -15.74 -1.10 -17.08
CA ARG A 263 -16.96 -1.08 -16.26
C ARG A 263 -17.94 0.03 -16.69
N ALA A 264 -17.45 1.24 -16.93
CA ALA A 264 -18.30 2.36 -17.35
C ALA A 264 -18.89 2.17 -18.76
N HIS A 265 -18.13 1.63 -19.72
CA HIS A 265 -18.62 1.27 -21.04
C HIS A 265 -19.63 0.11 -20.99
N ARG A 266 -19.43 -0.86 -20.09
CA ARG A 266 -20.40 -1.94 -19.82
C ARG A 266 -21.73 -1.39 -19.34
N ASP A 267 -21.71 -0.43 -18.41
CA ASP A 267 -22.92 0.25 -17.89
C ASP A 267 -23.67 1.01 -19.01
N LEU A 268 -22.97 1.45 -20.05
CA LEU A 268 -23.55 2.10 -21.25
C LEU A 268 -23.96 1.12 -22.36
N GLY A 269 -23.59 -0.16 -22.27
CA GLY A 269 -23.77 -1.14 -23.35
C GLY A 269 -22.80 -0.97 -24.53
N GLU A 270 -21.73 -0.19 -24.35
CA GLU A 270 -20.70 0.11 -25.35
C GLU A 270 -19.67 -1.03 -25.40
N ARG A 271 -20.09 -2.18 -25.95
CA ARG A 271 -19.32 -3.43 -25.90
C ARG A 271 -17.96 -3.35 -26.59
N GLN A 272 -17.86 -2.63 -27.71
CA GLN A 272 -16.59 -2.52 -28.45
C GLN A 272 -15.55 -1.74 -27.65
N GLU A 273 -15.97 -0.62 -27.07
CA GLU A 273 -15.15 0.27 -26.25
C GLU A 273 -14.75 -0.40 -24.93
N MET A 274 -15.66 -1.17 -24.32
CA MET A 274 -15.37 -2.00 -23.16
C MET A 274 -14.21 -2.95 -23.42
N PHE A 275 -14.27 -3.76 -24.48
CA PHE A 275 -13.18 -4.71 -24.80
C PHE A 275 -11.88 -3.99 -25.19
N ALA A 276 -11.97 -2.86 -25.90
CA ALA A 276 -10.77 -2.05 -26.21
C ALA A 276 -10.08 -1.52 -24.94
N ALA A 277 -10.86 -1.10 -23.93
CA ALA A 277 -10.30 -0.68 -22.64
C ALA A 277 -9.64 -1.86 -21.90
N LEU A 278 -10.26 -3.03 -21.89
CA LEU A 278 -9.69 -4.24 -21.29
C LEU A 278 -8.37 -4.64 -21.95
N ASP A 279 -8.33 -4.67 -23.28
CA ASP A 279 -7.12 -5.02 -24.04
C ASP A 279 -5.96 -4.07 -23.75
N LEU A 280 -6.24 -2.76 -23.68
CA LEU A 280 -5.23 -1.74 -23.37
C LEU A 280 -4.72 -1.88 -21.93
N GLY A 281 -5.61 -2.03 -20.94
CA GLY A 281 -5.20 -2.16 -19.54
C GLY A 281 -4.39 -3.44 -19.29
N MET A 282 -4.83 -4.59 -19.83
CA MET A 282 -4.04 -5.83 -19.78
C MET A 282 -2.69 -5.67 -20.49
N GLY A 283 -2.65 -5.00 -21.64
CA GLY A 283 -1.40 -4.71 -22.37
C GLY A 283 -0.42 -3.81 -21.60
N LEU A 284 -0.91 -3.04 -20.63
CA LEU A 284 -0.11 -2.23 -19.72
C LEU A 284 0.28 -2.96 -18.43
N GLY A 285 -0.18 -4.20 -18.24
CA GLY A 285 0.09 -5.00 -17.04
C GLY A 285 -0.76 -4.59 -15.82
N ASP A 286 -1.92 -3.95 -16.03
CA ASP A 286 -2.81 -3.59 -14.95
C ASP A 286 -3.58 -4.80 -14.42
N ALA A 287 -3.30 -5.22 -13.18
CA ALA A 287 -3.90 -6.40 -12.56
C ALA A 287 -5.44 -6.31 -12.46
N GLU A 288 -5.98 -5.15 -12.06
CA GLU A 288 -7.44 -4.96 -11.95
C GLU A 288 -8.13 -5.20 -13.30
N THR A 289 -7.48 -4.80 -14.41
CA THR A 289 -8.02 -5.03 -15.76
C THR A 289 -8.03 -6.51 -16.14
N PHE A 290 -7.03 -7.30 -15.74
CA PHE A 290 -7.06 -8.76 -15.95
C PHE A 290 -8.25 -9.40 -15.22
N PHE A 291 -8.44 -9.05 -13.95
CA PHE A 291 -9.53 -9.61 -13.15
C PHE A 291 -10.90 -9.19 -13.67
N GLU A 292 -11.06 -7.93 -14.07
CA GLU A 292 -12.30 -7.45 -14.69
C GLU A 292 -12.59 -8.16 -16.01
N ALA A 293 -11.58 -8.39 -16.85
CA ALA A 293 -11.75 -9.11 -18.11
C ALA A 293 -12.18 -10.57 -17.88
N ALA A 294 -11.57 -11.25 -16.91
CA ALA A 294 -11.94 -12.61 -16.53
C ALA A 294 -13.37 -12.68 -15.97
N GLU A 295 -13.76 -11.75 -15.08
CA GLU A 295 -15.11 -11.67 -14.53
C GLU A 295 -16.16 -11.41 -15.62
N ILE A 296 -15.88 -10.50 -16.56
CA ILE A 296 -16.77 -10.25 -17.70
C ILE A 296 -16.93 -11.51 -18.56
N ALA A 297 -15.84 -12.22 -18.83
CA ALA A 297 -15.86 -13.47 -19.59
C ALA A 297 -16.68 -14.56 -18.88
N GLU A 298 -16.53 -14.71 -17.56
CA GLU A 298 -17.35 -15.63 -16.75
C GLU A 298 -18.85 -15.26 -16.79
N LEU A 299 -19.18 -13.99 -16.60
CA LEU A 299 -20.58 -13.52 -16.66
C LEU A 299 -21.23 -13.71 -18.04
N ASP A 300 -20.42 -13.73 -19.11
CA ASP A 300 -20.85 -14.04 -20.47
C ASP A 300 -20.83 -15.55 -20.79
N ASP A 301 -20.54 -16.42 -19.80
CA ASP A 301 -20.35 -17.88 -19.92
C ASP A 301 -19.22 -18.27 -20.92
N ARG A 302 -18.25 -17.38 -21.12
CA ARG A 302 -17.04 -17.60 -21.92
C ARG A 302 -15.89 -18.12 -21.05
N ARG A 303 -16.14 -19.21 -20.33
CA ARG A 303 -15.24 -19.75 -19.29
C ARG A 303 -13.81 -20.06 -19.79
N THR A 304 -13.69 -20.62 -20.99
CA THR A 304 -12.37 -20.90 -21.58
C THR A 304 -11.55 -19.63 -21.79
N GLU A 305 -12.20 -18.51 -22.10
CA GLU A 305 -11.53 -17.23 -22.27
C GLU A 305 -11.14 -16.63 -20.91
N ALA A 306 -12.02 -16.71 -19.91
CA ALA A 306 -11.70 -16.31 -18.54
C ALA A 306 -10.47 -17.08 -18.00
N GLU A 307 -10.42 -18.40 -18.22
CA GLU A 307 -9.27 -19.23 -17.84
C GLU A 307 -7.99 -18.76 -18.55
N GLN A 308 -8.06 -18.48 -19.86
CA GLN A 308 -6.91 -17.97 -20.62
C GLN A 308 -6.41 -16.62 -20.12
N ILE A 309 -7.34 -15.72 -19.75
CA ILE A 309 -7.00 -14.41 -19.18
C ILE A 309 -6.28 -14.58 -17.85
N LEU A 310 -6.74 -15.48 -16.97
CA LEU A 310 -6.10 -15.72 -15.67
C LEU A 310 -4.73 -16.39 -15.81
N TRP A 311 -4.57 -17.34 -16.73
CA TRP A 311 -3.24 -17.88 -17.08
C TRP A 311 -2.29 -16.79 -17.57
N ARG A 312 -2.79 -15.88 -18.42
CA ARG A 312 -2.02 -14.74 -18.91
C ARG A 312 -1.64 -13.80 -17.78
N ALA A 313 -2.56 -13.51 -16.86
CA ALA A 313 -2.33 -12.69 -15.68
C ALA A 313 -1.19 -13.28 -14.83
N MET A 314 -1.21 -14.60 -14.55
CA MET A 314 -0.13 -15.26 -13.82
C MET A 314 1.25 -15.22 -14.52
N ALA A 315 1.26 -15.09 -15.85
CA ALA A 315 2.50 -15.02 -16.63
C ALA A 315 3.05 -13.60 -16.77
N GLU A 316 2.18 -12.58 -16.76
CA GLU A 316 2.52 -11.18 -17.04
C GLU A 316 2.63 -10.31 -15.77
N LEU A 317 1.89 -10.65 -14.71
CA LEU A 317 1.91 -9.89 -13.47
C LEU A 317 3.16 -10.20 -12.64
N VAL A 318 3.77 -9.13 -12.14
CA VAL A 318 5.05 -9.20 -11.40
C VAL A 318 4.84 -9.04 -9.90
N HIS A 319 3.78 -8.33 -9.48
CA HIS A 319 3.51 -8.10 -8.07
C HIS A 319 3.03 -9.40 -7.41
N PRO A 320 3.67 -9.87 -6.31
CA PRO A 320 3.34 -11.15 -5.69
C PRO A 320 1.88 -11.29 -5.29
N GLY A 321 1.27 -10.23 -4.74
CA GLY A 321 -0.14 -10.25 -4.34
C GLY A 321 -1.09 -10.40 -5.54
N ASP A 322 -0.76 -9.78 -6.68
CA ASP A 322 -1.60 -9.85 -7.87
C ASP A 322 -1.48 -11.24 -8.53
N LEU A 323 -0.28 -11.82 -8.49
CA LEU A 323 -0.04 -13.20 -8.91
C LEU A 323 -0.81 -14.20 -8.04
N ALA A 324 -0.77 -14.03 -6.70
CA ALA A 324 -1.51 -14.86 -5.75
C ALA A 324 -3.02 -14.78 -6.01
N MET A 325 -3.54 -13.58 -6.24
CA MET A 325 -4.95 -13.37 -6.59
C MET A 325 -5.34 -14.04 -7.92
N ALA A 326 -4.53 -13.89 -8.97
CA ALA A 326 -4.76 -14.54 -10.26
C ALA A 326 -4.78 -16.07 -10.14
N ARG A 327 -3.88 -16.62 -9.31
CA ARG A 327 -3.80 -18.05 -9.04
C ARG A 327 -5.04 -18.56 -8.31
N VAL A 328 -5.49 -17.85 -7.28
CA VAL A 328 -6.69 -18.20 -6.52
C VAL A 328 -7.92 -18.19 -7.43
N GLN A 329 -8.14 -17.11 -8.19
CA GLN A 329 -9.30 -17.03 -9.11
C GLN A 329 -9.29 -18.15 -10.16
N LEU A 330 -8.11 -18.49 -10.68
CA LEU A 330 -7.98 -19.60 -11.63
C LEU A 330 -8.27 -20.94 -10.95
N ALA A 331 -7.74 -21.16 -9.73
CA ALA A 331 -7.99 -22.37 -8.99
C ALA A 331 -9.48 -22.56 -8.66
N ASP A 332 -10.16 -21.51 -8.23
CA ASP A 332 -11.59 -21.51 -7.93
C ASP A 332 -12.39 -21.88 -9.19
N GLN A 333 -12.10 -21.25 -10.33
CA GLN A 333 -12.73 -21.56 -11.61
C GLN A 333 -12.53 -23.04 -12.02
N LEU A 334 -11.33 -23.59 -11.79
CA LEU A 334 -11.03 -24.99 -12.09
C LEU A 334 -11.79 -25.95 -11.18
N ILE A 335 -11.90 -25.63 -9.89
CA ILE A 335 -12.66 -26.40 -8.92
C ILE A 335 -14.15 -26.39 -9.30
N ASP A 336 -14.72 -25.22 -9.55
CA ASP A 336 -16.13 -25.04 -9.93
C ASP A 336 -16.51 -25.72 -11.25
N THR A 337 -15.53 -25.93 -12.13
CA THR A 337 -15.71 -26.63 -13.41
C THR A 337 -15.40 -28.14 -13.34
N GLY A 338 -15.21 -28.69 -12.13
CA GLY A 338 -14.96 -30.12 -11.90
C GLY A 338 -13.54 -30.59 -12.24
N ARG A 339 -12.60 -29.65 -12.42
CA ARG A 339 -11.17 -29.89 -12.58
C ARG A 339 -10.44 -29.71 -11.24
N GLU A 340 -11.05 -30.19 -10.17
CA GLU A 340 -10.58 -30.04 -8.78
C GLU A 340 -9.09 -30.39 -8.60
N PRO A 341 -8.54 -31.48 -9.16
CA PRO A 341 -7.12 -31.79 -8.98
C PRO A 341 -6.21 -30.70 -9.53
N ALA A 342 -6.59 -30.04 -10.63
CA ALA A 342 -5.80 -28.96 -11.22
C ALA A 342 -5.85 -27.69 -10.37
N GLY A 343 -7.04 -27.33 -9.85
CA GLY A 343 -7.19 -26.19 -8.95
C GLY A 343 -6.43 -26.37 -7.63
N VAL A 344 -6.52 -27.55 -7.02
CA VAL A 344 -5.78 -27.89 -5.80
C VAL A 344 -4.26 -27.83 -6.03
N GLU A 345 -3.76 -28.35 -7.15
CA GLU A 345 -2.32 -28.27 -7.48
C GLU A 345 -1.85 -26.83 -7.70
N LEU A 346 -2.69 -25.97 -8.29
CA LEU A 346 -2.39 -24.54 -8.37
C LEU A 346 -2.26 -23.92 -6.99
N LEU A 347 -3.24 -24.12 -6.10
CA LEU A 347 -3.18 -23.57 -4.74
C LEU A 347 -1.96 -24.09 -3.97
N ARG A 348 -1.63 -25.39 -4.08
CA ARG A 348 -0.41 -25.95 -3.50
C ARG A 348 0.87 -25.29 -4.03
N ALA A 349 0.92 -24.99 -5.32
CA ALA A 349 2.05 -24.24 -5.90
C ALA A 349 2.15 -22.82 -5.32
N GLY A 350 1.01 -22.16 -5.05
CA GLY A 350 0.97 -20.86 -4.37
C GLY A 350 1.48 -20.93 -2.93
N ILE A 351 1.05 -21.94 -2.17
CA ILE A 351 1.55 -22.19 -0.80
C ILE A 351 3.07 -22.42 -0.83
N ALA A 352 3.59 -23.21 -1.79
CA ALA A 352 5.02 -23.42 -1.94
C ALA A 352 5.80 -22.14 -2.31
N ALA A 353 5.13 -21.16 -2.92
CA ALA A 353 5.67 -19.83 -3.20
C ALA A 353 5.50 -18.85 -2.02
N GLY A 354 4.88 -19.27 -0.91
CA GLY A 354 4.63 -18.42 0.27
C GLY A 354 3.44 -17.48 0.14
N GLU A 355 2.46 -17.81 -0.72
CA GLU A 355 1.26 -17.01 -0.95
C GLU A 355 0.17 -17.35 0.10
N SER A 356 -0.10 -16.43 1.03
CA SER A 356 -1.11 -16.62 2.10
C SER A 356 -2.53 -16.74 1.57
N GLU A 357 -2.83 -16.08 0.44
CA GLU A 357 -4.12 -16.19 -0.24
C GLU A 357 -4.39 -17.64 -0.68
N ALA A 358 -3.37 -18.33 -1.17
CA ALA A 358 -3.49 -19.73 -1.58
C ALA A 358 -3.68 -20.67 -0.38
N VAL A 359 -3.06 -20.37 0.77
CA VAL A 359 -3.30 -21.08 2.04
C VAL A 359 -4.77 -20.96 2.44
N ASN A 360 -5.30 -19.73 2.45
CA ASN A 360 -6.69 -19.45 2.78
C ASN A 360 -7.67 -20.17 1.85
N SER A 361 -7.49 -20.02 0.54
CA SER A 361 -8.39 -20.64 -0.44
C SER A 361 -8.36 -22.16 -0.39
N LEU A 362 -7.19 -22.79 -0.21
CA LEU A 362 -7.12 -24.25 -0.10
C LEU A 362 -7.74 -24.76 1.19
N GLY A 363 -7.50 -24.07 2.31
CA GLY A 363 -8.11 -24.42 3.59
C GLY A 363 -9.63 -24.31 3.54
N ASN A 364 -10.17 -23.23 2.96
CA ASN A 364 -11.62 -23.06 2.78
C ASN A 364 -12.21 -24.09 1.82
N TYR A 365 -11.49 -24.46 0.76
CA TYR A 365 -11.90 -25.54 -0.11
C TYR A 365 -12.06 -26.86 0.66
N TYR A 366 -11.07 -27.28 1.46
CA TYR A 366 -11.18 -28.52 2.23
C TYR A 366 -12.25 -28.45 3.31
N SER A 367 -12.33 -27.36 4.07
CA SER A 367 -13.28 -27.22 5.17
C SER A 367 -14.72 -27.07 4.67
N GLU A 368 -14.98 -26.16 3.74
CA GLU A 368 -16.34 -25.79 3.36
C GLU A 368 -16.89 -26.64 2.20
N HIS A 369 -16.06 -26.95 1.20
CA HIS A 369 -16.52 -27.70 0.02
C HIS A 369 -16.48 -29.21 0.23
N LEU A 370 -15.42 -29.71 0.88
CA LEU A 370 -15.25 -31.15 1.14
C LEU A 370 -15.70 -31.58 2.54
N GLY A 371 -15.90 -30.65 3.48
CA GLY A 371 -16.23 -30.97 4.87
C GLY A 371 -15.08 -31.64 5.63
N ASP A 372 -13.85 -31.52 5.14
CA ASP A 372 -12.64 -32.11 5.71
C ASP A 372 -11.87 -31.07 6.53
N SER A 373 -12.39 -30.77 7.73
CA SER A 373 -11.72 -29.86 8.67
C SER A 373 -10.32 -30.34 9.04
N ALA A 374 -10.04 -31.66 9.02
CA ALA A 374 -8.72 -32.19 9.36
C ALA A 374 -7.68 -31.83 8.30
N ALA A 375 -8.03 -31.94 7.02
CA ALA A 375 -7.16 -31.52 5.93
C ALA A 375 -6.92 -30.00 5.93
N ALA A 376 -7.98 -29.20 6.17
CA ALA A 376 -7.85 -27.75 6.30
C ALA A 376 -6.94 -27.35 7.47
N GLU A 377 -7.08 -28.00 8.62
CA GLU A 377 -6.23 -27.79 9.80
C GLU A 377 -4.76 -28.14 9.51
N GLU A 378 -4.48 -29.22 8.79
CA GLU A 378 -3.13 -29.59 8.38
C GLU A 378 -2.48 -28.50 7.49
N ILE A 379 -3.25 -27.96 6.54
CA ILE A 379 -2.80 -26.86 5.68
C ILE A 379 -2.44 -25.63 6.51
N TYR A 380 -3.35 -25.17 7.38
CA TYR A 380 -3.10 -23.98 8.19
C TYR A 380 -1.92 -24.16 9.14
N ARG A 381 -1.82 -25.32 9.82
CA ARG A 381 -0.66 -25.59 10.70
C ARG A 381 0.66 -25.64 9.96
N THR A 382 0.68 -26.18 8.75
CA THR A 382 1.88 -26.21 7.92
C THR A 382 2.31 -24.80 7.53
N ALA A 383 1.36 -23.94 7.14
CA ALA A 383 1.62 -22.54 6.82
C ALA A 383 2.17 -21.76 8.04
N ILE A 384 1.55 -21.96 9.22
CA ILE A 384 2.01 -21.36 10.49
C ILE A 384 3.44 -21.79 10.82
N ALA A 385 3.77 -23.08 10.66
CA ALA A 385 5.13 -23.57 10.87
C ALA A 385 6.14 -22.98 9.86
N GLY A 386 5.67 -22.58 8.67
CA GLY A 386 6.43 -21.85 7.66
C GLY A 386 6.54 -20.34 7.88
N GLY A 387 5.89 -19.79 8.91
CA GLY A 387 5.93 -18.36 9.24
C GLY A 387 4.77 -17.52 8.68
N ASP A 388 3.72 -18.15 8.14
CA ASP A 388 2.48 -17.45 7.78
C ASP A 388 1.59 -17.29 9.03
N ASP A 389 1.71 -16.14 9.69
CA ASP A 389 0.88 -15.83 10.86
C ASP A 389 -0.59 -15.52 10.49
N LEU A 390 -0.90 -15.15 9.24
CA LEU A 390 -2.28 -14.92 8.80
C LEU A 390 -3.10 -16.22 8.81
N ALA A 391 -2.45 -17.36 8.56
CA ALA A 391 -3.09 -18.68 8.65
C ALA A 391 -3.60 -19.01 10.07
N ARG A 392 -3.07 -18.37 11.13
CA ARG A 392 -3.58 -18.55 12.50
C ARG A 392 -5.01 -18.07 12.67
N TYR A 393 -5.40 -17.02 11.95
CA TYR A 393 -6.76 -16.50 11.99
C TYR A 393 -7.74 -17.54 11.49
N ASN A 394 -7.46 -18.12 10.32
CA ASN A 394 -8.31 -19.12 9.69
C ASN A 394 -8.33 -20.43 10.49
N LEU A 395 -7.20 -20.85 11.06
CA LEU A 395 -7.14 -22.00 11.95
C LEU A 395 -8.00 -21.79 13.21
N ALA A 396 -7.93 -20.60 13.83
CA ALA A 396 -8.73 -20.29 15.00
C ALA A 396 -10.23 -20.38 14.72
N HIS A 397 -10.68 -19.84 13.59
CA HIS A 397 -12.09 -19.91 13.17
C HIS A 397 -12.54 -21.33 12.85
N LEU A 398 -11.70 -22.12 12.17
CA LEU A 398 -11.96 -23.54 11.91
C LEU A 398 -12.13 -24.33 13.23
N LEU A 399 -11.19 -24.16 14.16
CA LEU A 399 -11.23 -24.81 15.48
C LEU A 399 -12.44 -24.37 16.29
N TRP A 400 -12.83 -23.09 16.19
CA TRP A 400 -14.02 -22.58 16.84
C TRP A 400 -15.28 -23.23 16.27
N ALA A 401 -15.43 -23.28 14.94
CA ALA A 401 -16.55 -23.93 14.28
C ALA A 401 -16.69 -25.41 14.67
N ASP A 402 -15.55 -26.11 14.84
CA ASP A 402 -15.48 -27.50 15.31
C ASP A 402 -15.71 -27.66 16.83
N GLY A 403 -15.94 -26.57 17.57
CA GLY A 403 -16.17 -26.57 19.02
C GLY A 403 -14.92 -26.77 19.87
N ARG A 404 -13.73 -26.72 19.27
CA ARG A 404 -12.42 -26.85 19.94
C ARG A 404 -11.96 -25.50 20.49
N LEU A 405 -12.80 -24.91 21.34
CA LEU A 405 -12.70 -23.51 21.79
C LEU A 405 -11.41 -23.18 22.55
N ALA A 406 -10.76 -24.15 23.19
CA ALA A 406 -9.48 -23.94 23.88
C ALA A 406 -8.30 -23.85 22.91
N GLU A 407 -8.34 -24.61 21.82
CA GLU A 407 -7.32 -24.57 20.78
C GLU A 407 -7.48 -23.30 19.93
N ALA A 408 -8.73 -22.93 19.60
CA ALA A 408 -9.03 -21.65 18.97
C ALA A 408 -8.49 -20.46 19.76
N GLU A 409 -8.66 -20.46 21.10
CA GLU A 409 -8.11 -19.43 21.98
C GLU A 409 -6.58 -19.38 21.91
N THR A 410 -5.93 -20.55 21.85
CA THR A 410 -4.47 -20.64 21.76
C THR A 410 -3.94 -19.97 20.50
N GLU A 411 -4.59 -20.21 19.35
CA GLU A 411 -4.18 -19.60 18.09
C GLU A 411 -4.42 -18.09 18.06
N LEU A 412 -5.55 -17.61 18.60
CA LEU A 412 -5.82 -16.17 18.73
C LEU A 412 -4.84 -15.47 19.67
N LEU A 413 -4.42 -16.10 20.77
CA LEU A 413 -3.36 -15.58 21.64
C LEU A 413 -1.99 -15.57 20.94
N GLY A 414 -1.76 -16.53 20.03
CA GLY A 414 -0.60 -16.55 19.14
C GLY A 414 -0.55 -15.30 18.27
N LEU A 415 -1.66 -14.91 17.64
CA LEU A 415 -1.77 -13.67 16.85
C LEU A 415 -1.45 -12.42 17.68
N VAL A 416 -1.98 -12.32 18.90
CA VAL A 416 -1.67 -11.20 19.80
C VAL A 416 -0.16 -11.14 20.09
N THR A 417 0.47 -12.29 20.31
CA THR A 417 1.92 -12.38 20.57
C THR A 417 2.74 -12.00 19.32
N ALA A 418 2.22 -12.27 18.13
CA ALA A 418 2.79 -11.87 16.84
C ALA A 418 2.58 -10.38 16.50
N GLY A 419 1.87 -9.62 17.36
CA GLY A 419 1.67 -8.19 17.18
C GLY A 419 0.35 -7.81 16.51
N GLU A 420 -0.63 -8.72 16.47
CA GLU A 420 -1.97 -8.49 15.91
C GLU A 420 -3.01 -8.30 17.04
N PRO A 421 -3.06 -7.12 17.70
CA PRO A 421 -3.95 -6.89 18.85
C PRO A 421 -5.44 -6.85 18.43
N GLY A 422 -5.74 -6.82 17.14
CA GLY A 422 -7.10 -6.97 16.61
C GLY A 422 -7.78 -8.28 17.02
N ALA A 423 -6.99 -9.33 17.29
CA ALA A 423 -7.46 -10.64 17.75
C ALA A 423 -8.14 -10.60 19.13
N TYR A 424 -7.95 -9.54 19.94
CA TYR A 424 -8.65 -9.38 21.22
C TYR A 424 -10.18 -9.30 21.09
N ARG A 425 -10.69 -8.85 19.93
CA ARG A 425 -12.13 -8.85 19.66
C ARG A 425 -12.67 -10.28 19.60
N ASP A 426 -11.99 -11.13 18.84
CA ASP A 426 -12.41 -12.51 18.61
C ASP A 426 -12.18 -13.35 19.88
N LEU A 427 -11.12 -13.06 20.65
CA LEU A 427 -10.92 -13.63 21.99
C LEU A 427 -12.05 -13.30 22.97
N ALA A 428 -12.55 -12.07 22.95
CA ALA A 428 -13.67 -11.66 23.80
C ALA A 428 -14.98 -12.36 23.43
N GLU A 429 -15.23 -12.53 22.13
CA GLU A 429 -16.39 -13.26 21.63
C GLU A 429 -16.30 -14.76 21.96
N LEU A 430 -15.13 -15.38 21.77
CA LEU A 430 -14.85 -16.76 22.11
C LEU A 430 -15.01 -17.02 23.62
N ALA A 431 -14.47 -16.14 24.48
CA ALA A 431 -14.65 -16.23 25.93
C ALA A 431 -16.12 -16.11 26.34
N THR A 432 -16.89 -15.27 25.64
CA THR A 432 -18.35 -15.16 25.83
C THR A 432 -19.06 -16.47 25.45
N ALA A 433 -18.70 -17.07 24.30
CA ALA A 433 -19.23 -18.35 23.86
C ALA A 433 -18.93 -19.50 24.85
N ARG A 434 -17.81 -19.40 25.58
CA ARG A 434 -17.42 -20.33 26.65
C ARG A 434 -18.07 -20.04 28.00
N GLY A 435 -18.85 -18.96 28.13
CA GLY A 435 -19.44 -18.52 29.40
C GLY A 435 -18.45 -17.89 30.38
N LEU A 436 -17.27 -17.48 29.92
CA LEU A 436 -16.17 -16.94 30.73
C LEU A 436 -16.26 -15.40 30.77
N ALA A 437 -17.28 -14.89 31.46
CA ALA A 437 -17.61 -13.45 31.46
C ALA A 437 -16.45 -12.55 31.93
N ALA A 438 -15.66 -12.99 32.91
CA ALA A 438 -14.52 -12.23 33.41
C ALA A 438 -13.36 -12.15 32.39
N GLU A 439 -13.11 -13.23 31.65
CA GLU A 439 -12.10 -13.26 30.58
C GLU A 439 -12.55 -12.46 29.37
N ALA A 440 -13.83 -12.56 28.99
CA ALA A 440 -14.40 -11.74 27.94
C ALA A 440 -14.23 -10.24 28.24
N GLU A 441 -14.51 -9.83 29.49
CA GLU A 441 -14.32 -8.43 29.88
C GLU A 441 -12.85 -8.01 29.90
N ARG A 442 -11.97 -8.89 30.36
CA ARG A 442 -10.52 -8.68 30.28
C ARG A 442 -10.07 -8.48 28.82
N TYR A 443 -10.45 -9.36 27.90
CA TYR A 443 -10.11 -9.21 26.49
C TYR A 443 -10.69 -7.93 25.89
N ARG A 444 -11.95 -7.57 26.19
CA ARG A 444 -12.56 -6.30 25.74
C ARG A 444 -11.77 -5.07 26.18
N SER A 445 -11.25 -5.07 27.41
CA SER A 445 -10.42 -3.98 27.92
C SER A 445 -9.07 -3.84 27.22
N LEU A 446 -8.62 -4.88 26.52
CA LEU A 446 -7.36 -4.91 25.78
C LEU A 446 -7.55 -4.63 24.27
N ILE A 447 -8.80 -4.51 23.80
CA ILE A 447 -9.07 -4.11 22.41
C ILE A 447 -8.52 -2.69 22.19
N PRO A 448 -7.60 -2.50 21.23
CA PRO A 448 -7.08 -1.17 20.91
C PRO A 448 -8.21 -0.19 20.58
N ARG A 449 -8.19 0.99 21.18
CA ARG A 449 -9.08 2.10 20.83
C ARG A 449 -8.43 2.89 19.68
N GLY A 450 -8.54 2.34 18.48
CA GLY A 450 -7.98 2.88 17.23
C GLY A 450 -8.25 1.89 16.09
N ARG A 451 -8.70 2.37 14.92
CA ARG A 451 -9.51 1.59 13.97
C ARG A 451 -8.77 0.47 13.21
N ARG A 452 -9.59 -0.53 12.86
CA ARG A 452 -9.44 -1.42 11.69
C ARG A 452 -9.26 -0.64 10.39
#